data_AF-A0A249P9J7-F1
#
_entry.id   AF-A0A249P9J7-F1
#
_cell.length_a   1.000
_cell.length_b   1.000
_cell.length_c   1.000
_cell.angle_alpha   90.00
_cell.angle_beta   90.00
_cell.angle_gamma   90.00
#
_symmetry.space_group_name_H-M   'P 1'
#
loop_
_entity.id
_entity.type
_entity.pdbx_description
1 polymer ?
#
loop_
_entity_poly.entity_id
_entity_poly.type
_entity_poly.pdbx_seq_one_letter_code
_entity_poly.pdbx_strand_id
1 'polypeptide(L)'
;MVHDWLFTAHHCLKDGKTDPIYQATADIEFDESGRILGEAIQTLMAERVVSENDVAKNAITAAVRSPIAAKIWNGRPGQCDEDAVSPKHLEEIERAIPGSTTEEAKRRNLDIASKVRSFRTRSAAVIVGRISFDR
;
A
#
# COMPACT_ATOMS: atom_id res chain seq x y z
N MET A 1 2.19 -1.09 -2.39
CA MET A 1 0.89 -1.36 -1.74
C MET A 1 0.57 -0.37 -0.63
N VAL A 2 1.16 -0.46 0.57
CA VAL A 2 0.86 0.50 1.67
C VAL A 2 1.37 1.90 1.35
N HIS A 3 2.62 2.01 0.87
CA HIS A 3 3.21 3.28 0.44
C HIS A 3 2.36 3.98 -0.64
N ASP A 4 1.94 3.24 -1.68
CA ASP A 4 1.14 3.80 -2.77
C ASP A 4 -0.24 4.26 -2.27
N TRP A 5 -0.85 3.50 -1.35
CA TRP A 5 -2.10 3.90 -0.71
C TRP A 5 -1.95 5.18 0.13
N LEU A 6 -0.81 5.39 0.81
CA LEU A 6 -0.54 6.64 1.53
C LEU A 6 -0.48 7.86 0.60
N PHE A 7 0.08 7.70 -0.60
CA PHE A 7 0.08 8.76 -1.61
C PHE A 7 -1.35 9.09 -2.05
N THR A 8 -2.15 8.06 -2.38
CA THR A 8 -3.57 8.27 -2.73
C THR A 8 -4.35 8.93 -1.60
N ALA A 9 -4.16 8.50 -0.35
CA ALA A 9 -4.81 9.10 0.81
C ALA A 9 -4.43 10.57 0.96
N HIS A 10 -3.13 10.91 0.82
CA HIS A 10 -2.66 12.29 0.85
C HIS A 10 -3.29 13.15 -0.26
N HIS A 11 -3.34 12.65 -1.50
CA HIS A 11 -3.99 13.34 -2.61
C HIS A 11 -5.49 13.56 -2.35
N CYS A 12 -6.19 12.56 -1.81
CA CYS A 12 -7.60 12.67 -1.46
C CYS A 12 -7.87 13.67 -0.35
N LEU A 13 -7.00 13.77 0.66
CA LEU A 13 -7.08 14.83 1.67
C LEU A 13 -6.83 16.21 1.06
N LYS A 14 -5.84 16.33 0.18
CA LYS A 14 -5.51 17.59 -0.52
C LYS A 14 -6.64 18.07 -1.43
N ASP A 15 -7.38 17.14 -2.02
CA ASP A 15 -8.59 17.41 -2.81
C ASP A 15 -9.85 17.61 -1.95
N GLY A 16 -9.73 17.60 -0.63
CA GLY A 16 -10.81 17.94 0.32
C GLY A 16 -11.76 16.79 0.64
N LYS A 17 -11.41 15.54 0.34
CA LYS A 17 -12.20 14.38 0.80
C LYS A 17 -12.10 14.27 2.32
N THR A 18 -13.22 13.94 2.97
CA THR A 18 -13.33 13.85 4.43
C THR A 18 -13.56 12.43 4.93
N ASP A 19 -13.29 11.43 4.09
CA ASP A 19 -13.49 10.03 4.47
C ASP A 19 -12.61 9.67 5.67
N PRO A 20 -13.17 9.05 6.74
CA PRO A 20 -12.41 8.66 7.93
C PRO A 20 -11.17 7.81 7.62
N ILE A 21 -11.19 7.03 6.53
CA ILE A 21 -10.05 6.19 6.14
C ILE A 21 -8.82 7.02 5.76
N TYR A 22 -9.01 8.16 5.11
CA TYR A 22 -7.92 9.05 4.73
C TYR A 22 -7.50 9.91 5.90
N GLN A 23 -8.46 10.35 6.72
CA GLN A 23 -8.18 11.14 7.93
C GLN A 23 -7.29 10.40 8.93
N ALA A 24 -7.39 9.07 8.99
CA ALA A 24 -6.53 8.24 9.83
C ALA A 24 -5.03 8.37 9.50
N THR A 25 -4.68 8.92 8.32
CA THR A 25 -3.30 9.14 7.86
C THR A 25 -2.97 10.61 7.64
N ALA A 26 -3.80 11.54 8.09
CA ALA A 26 -3.64 12.97 7.80
C ALA A 26 -2.32 13.56 8.31
N ASP A 27 -1.79 13.01 9.41
CA ASP A 27 -0.55 13.48 10.05
C ASP A 27 0.71 12.81 9.47
N ILE A 28 0.58 11.91 8.49
CA ILE A 28 1.73 11.24 7.88
C ILE A 28 2.36 12.18 6.85
N GLU A 29 3.59 12.59 7.12
CA GLU A 29 4.40 13.41 6.24
C GLU A 29 5.12 12.57 5.16
N PHE A 30 5.55 13.24 4.09
CA PHE A 30 6.30 12.60 2.99
C PHE A 30 7.49 11.77 3.49
N ASP A 31 8.27 12.32 4.41
CA ASP A 31 9.45 11.64 4.94
C ASP A 31 9.10 10.37 5.73
N GLU A 32 8.01 10.43 6.48
CA GLU A 32 7.48 9.31 7.24
C GLU A 32 6.96 8.21 6.33
N SER A 33 6.30 8.56 5.22
CA SER A 33 5.87 7.59 4.20
C SER A 33 7.07 6.78 3.65
N GLY A 34 8.20 7.45 3.42
CA GLY A 34 9.44 6.80 2.95
C GLY A 34 10.06 5.89 4.01
N ARG A 35 9.99 6.27 5.29
CA ARG A 35 10.44 5.42 6.41
C ARG A 35 9.59 4.16 6.55
N ILE A 36 8.27 4.30 6.46
CA ILE A 36 7.32 3.16 6.49
C ILE A 36 7.66 2.15 5.40
N LEU A 37 7.97 2.61 4.18
CA LEU A 37 8.37 1.71 3.10
C LEU A 37 9.70 1.01 3.41
N GLY A 38 10.70 1.75 3.91
CA GLY A 38 12.00 1.18 4.29
C GLY A 38 11.88 0.08 5.36
N GLU A 39 11.03 0.29 6.37
CA GLU A 39 10.74 -0.69 7.42
C GLU A 39 9.96 -1.90 6.90
N ALA A 40 8.99 -1.69 5.99
CA ALA A 40 8.26 -2.78 5.34
C ALA A 40 9.19 -3.67 4.52
N ILE A 41 10.08 -3.08 3.71
CA ILE A 41 11.08 -3.80 2.92
C ILE A 41 12.05 -4.57 3.84
N GLN A 42 12.52 -3.95 4.92
CA GLN A 42 13.35 -4.62 5.92
C GLN A 42 12.66 -5.83 6.54
N THR A 43 11.37 -5.70 6.86
CA THR A 43 10.57 -6.80 7.40
C THR A 43 10.45 -7.94 6.41
N LEU A 44 10.17 -7.64 5.13
CA LEU A 44 10.08 -8.67 4.08
C LEU A 44 11.41 -9.41 3.86
N MET A 45 12.54 -8.70 3.98
CA MET A 45 13.87 -9.33 3.95
C MET A 45 14.10 -10.23 5.17
N ALA A 46 13.75 -9.76 6.37
CA ALA A 46 13.90 -10.54 7.61
C ALA A 46 13.06 -11.84 7.59
N GLU A 47 11.86 -11.78 6.99
CA GLU A 47 10.98 -12.94 6.79
C GLU A 47 11.39 -13.80 5.57
N ARG A 48 12.49 -13.46 4.88
CA ARG A 48 13.02 -14.15 3.68
C ARG A 48 12.01 -14.28 2.53
N VAL A 49 11.05 -13.36 2.46
CA VAL A 49 10.08 -13.26 1.36
C VAL A 49 10.73 -12.62 0.13
N VAL A 50 11.74 -11.77 0.35
CA VAL A 50 12.61 -11.19 -0.69
C VAL A 50 14.07 -11.42 -0.32
N SER A 51 14.94 -11.52 -1.33
CA SER A 51 16.38 -11.71 -1.11
C SER A 51 16.97 -10.55 -0.32
N GLU A 52 17.80 -10.85 0.68
CA GLU A 52 18.57 -9.85 1.40
C GLU A 52 19.52 -9.13 0.43
N ASN A 53 19.30 -7.82 0.27
CA ASN A 53 20.16 -6.95 -0.51
C ASN A 53 20.12 -5.55 0.08
N ASP A 54 21.11 -5.24 0.92
CA ASP A 54 21.21 -3.95 1.61
C ASP A 54 21.42 -2.78 0.65
N VAL A 55 22.06 -3.02 -0.51
CA VAL A 55 22.22 -2.02 -1.56
C VAL A 55 20.86 -1.68 -2.16
N ALA A 56 20.04 -2.68 -2.46
CA ALA A 56 18.68 -2.48 -2.96
C ALA A 56 17.81 -1.75 -1.93
N LYS A 57 17.90 -2.10 -0.65
CA LYS A 57 17.17 -1.41 0.44
C LYS A 57 17.47 0.09 0.46
N ASN A 58 18.75 0.44 0.51
CA ASN A 58 19.18 1.83 0.61
C ASN A 58 18.86 2.61 -0.68
N ALA A 59 19.03 1.98 -1.84
CA ALA A 59 18.69 2.58 -3.13
C ALA A 59 17.18 2.83 -3.27
N ILE A 60 16.33 1.88 -2.89
CA ILE A 60 14.86 2.04 -2.92
C ILE A 60 14.43 3.14 -1.95
N THR A 61 14.94 3.12 -0.72
CA THR A 61 14.61 4.13 0.30
C THR A 61 15.02 5.53 -0.14
N ALA A 62 16.21 5.66 -0.74
CA ALA A 62 16.69 6.93 -1.30
C ALA A 62 15.83 7.39 -2.49
N ALA A 63 15.43 6.47 -3.37
CA ALA A 63 14.59 6.78 -4.52
C ALA A 63 13.20 7.30 -4.10
N VAL A 64 12.57 6.69 -3.10
CA VAL A 64 11.24 7.13 -2.63
C VAL A 64 11.26 8.41 -1.80
N ARG A 65 12.42 8.80 -1.27
CA ARG A 65 12.64 10.11 -0.62
C ARG A 65 13.18 11.17 -1.58
N SER A 66 13.23 10.88 -2.88
CA SER A 66 13.79 11.79 -3.88
C SER A 66 12.89 13.02 -4.10
N PRO A 67 13.43 14.12 -4.64
CA PRO A 67 12.63 15.28 -5.04
C PRO A 67 11.53 14.98 -6.06
N ILE A 68 11.74 13.97 -6.92
CA ILE A 68 10.73 13.51 -7.88
C ILE A 68 9.56 12.88 -7.12
N ALA A 69 9.84 11.99 -6.17
CA ALA A 69 8.82 11.39 -5.32
C ALA A 69 8.10 12.44 -4.46
N ALA A 70 8.80 13.46 -3.95
CA ALA A 70 8.18 14.58 -3.24
C ALA A 70 7.23 15.38 -4.14
N LYS A 71 7.57 15.56 -5.42
CA LYS A 71 6.68 16.19 -6.39
C LYS A 71 5.42 15.36 -6.64
N ILE A 72 5.57 14.04 -6.73
CA ILE A 72 4.44 13.11 -6.87
C ILE A 72 3.57 13.16 -5.61
N TRP A 73 4.15 13.11 -4.41
CA TRP A 73 3.46 13.22 -3.12
C TRP A 73 2.62 14.48 -3.03
N ASN A 74 3.17 15.62 -3.45
CA ASN A 74 2.42 16.87 -3.46
C ASN A 74 1.25 16.82 -4.45
N GLY A 75 1.28 15.98 -5.47
CA GLY A 75 0.22 15.83 -6.45
C GLY A 75 -0.19 17.13 -7.14
N ARG A 76 -1.39 17.11 -7.72
CA ARG A 76 -2.06 18.23 -8.37
C ARG A 76 -3.55 18.21 -7.99
N PRO A 77 -4.29 19.32 -8.15
CA PRO A 77 -5.72 19.33 -7.89
C PRO A 77 -6.45 18.27 -8.73
N GLY A 78 -7.32 17.48 -8.09
CA GLY A 78 -8.11 16.42 -8.73
C GLY A 78 -7.38 15.07 -8.85
N GLN A 79 -6.17 14.94 -8.31
CA GLN A 79 -5.38 13.71 -8.37
C GLN A 79 -6.07 12.52 -7.68
N CYS A 80 -6.90 12.77 -6.66
CA CYS A 80 -7.62 11.70 -5.96
C CYS A 80 -8.52 10.88 -6.89
N ASP A 81 -9.23 11.55 -7.80
CA ASP A 81 -10.12 10.87 -8.74
C ASP A 81 -9.32 10.20 -9.89
N GLU A 82 -8.13 10.71 -10.22
CA GLU A 82 -7.20 10.07 -11.17
C GLU A 82 -6.55 8.79 -10.59
N ASP A 83 -6.26 8.79 -9.29
CA ASP A 83 -5.70 7.64 -8.57
C ASP A 83 -6.76 6.56 -8.28
N ALA A 84 -8.06 6.91 -8.41
CA ALA A 84 -9.14 5.98 -8.18
C ALA A 84 -9.19 4.87 -9.24
N VAL A 85 -9.61 3.68 -8.82
CA VAL A 85 -9.83 2.57 -9.75
C VAL A 85 -10.95 2.94 -10.72
N SER A 86 -10.65 2.93 -12.02
CA SER A 86 -11.63 3.29 -13.04
C SER A 86 -12.90 2.44 -12.97
N PRO A 87 -14.08 2.99 -13.32
CA PRO A 87 -15.33 2.21 -13.34
C PRO A 87 -15.24 0.93 -14.17
N LYS A 88 -14.54 1.00 -15.32
CA LYS A 88 -14.30 -0.16 -16.19
C LYS A 88 -13.54 -1.28 -15.46
N HIS A 89 -12.50 -0.93 -14.71
CA HIS A 89 -11.77 -1.93 -13.93
C HIS A 89 -12.60 -2.48 -12.78
N LEU A 90 -13.46 -1.67 -12.16
CA LEU A 90 -14.40 -2.16 -11.15
C LEU A 90 -15.37 -3.20 -11.74
N GLU A 91 -15.89 -2.96 -12.96
CA GLU A 91 -16.73 -3.94 -13.66
C GLU A 91 -15.98 -5.23 -14.03
N GLU A 92 -14.70 -5.14 -14.42
CA GLU A 92 -13.84 -6.31 -14.65
C GLU A 92 -13.61 -7.11 -13.36
N ILE A 93 -13.34 -6.42 -12.26
CA ILE A 93 -13.14 -7.03 -10.93
C ILE A 93 -14.42 -7.72 -10.45
N GLU A 94 -15.57 -7.06 -10.59
CA GLU A 94 -16.86 -7.62 -10.20
C GLU A 94 -17.24 -8.85 -11.03
N ARG A 95 -16.90 -8.85 -12.34
CA ARG A 95 -17.08 -10.04 -13.19
C ARG A 95 -16.18 -11.20 -12.80
N ALA A 96 -14.95 -10.92 -12.39
CA ALA A 96 -14.01 -11.95 -11.97
C ALA A 96 -14.32 -12.49 -10.57
N ILE A 97 -14.76 -11.61 -9.66
CA ILE A 97 -15.05 -11.93 -8.26
C ILE A 97 -16.37 -11.23 -7.88
N PRO A 98 -17.52 -11.92 -8.03
CA PRO A 98 -18.82 -11.35 -7.68
C PRO A 98 -18.89 -10.94 -6.20
N GLY A 99 -19.41 -9.73 -5.95
CA GLY A 99 -19.56 -9.09 -4.65
C GLY A 99 -18.33 -8.32 -4.17
N SER A 100 -17.22 -8.31 -4.92
CA SER A 100 -15.95 -7.71 -4.49
C SER A 100 -15.95 -6.18 -4.47
N THR A 101 -16.87 -5.55 -5.21
CA THR A 101 -16.98 -4.08 -5.29
C THR A 101 -18.04 -3.48 -4.34
N THR A 102 -18.73 -4.33 -3.56
CA THR A 102 -19.78 -3.91 -2.61
C THR A 102 -19.21 -3.11 -1.44
N GLU A 103 -20.04 -2.26 -0.83
CA GLU A 103 -19.67 -1.52 0.40
C GLU A 103 -19.35 -2.47 1.55
N GLU A 104 -20.02 -3.62 1.63
CA GLU A 104 -19.70 -4.69 2.57
C GLU A 104 -18.31 -5.31 2.31
N ALA A 105 -17.92 -5.51 1.04
CA ALA A 105 -16.57 -5.98 0.69
C ALA A 105 -15.50 -4.93 1.01
N LYS A 106 -15.79 -3.63 0.80
CA LYS A 106 -14.92 -2.51 1.22
C LYS A 106 -14.76 -2.44 2.74
N ARG A 107 -15.83 -2.70 3.50
CA ARG A 107 -15.85 -2.67 4.99
C ARG A 107 -15.28 -3.92 5.66
N ARG A 108 -15.29 -5.08 4.99
CA ARG A 108 -14.79 -6.36 5.54
C ARG A 108 -13.29 -6.35 5.89
N ASN A 109 -12.56 -5.27 5.58
CA ASN A 109 -11.11 -5.19 5.79
C ASN A 109 -10.56 -3.97 6.52
N LEU A 110 -11.36 -3.14 7.20
CA LEU A 110 -10.79 -1.99 7.93
C LEU A 110 -11.29 -1.89 9.37
N ASP A 111 -10.96 -2.91 10.15
CA ASP A 111 -10.72 -2.74 11.59
C ASP A 111 -9.22 -2.97 11.85
N ILE A 112 -8.43 -1.93 11.54
CA ILE A 112 -6.97 -1.95 11.72
C ILE A 112 -6.61 -2.10 13.20
N ALA A 113 -7.40 -1.49 14.09
CA ALA A 113 -7.15 -1.47 15.53
C ALA A 113 -7.44 -2.81 16.24
N SER A 114 -8.38 -3.63 15.75
CA SER A 114 -8.56 -5.00 16.26
C SER A 114 -7.60 -6.01 15.62
N LYS A 115 -7.26 -5.86 14.33
CA LYS A 115 -6.31 -6.78 13.66
C LYS A 115 -4.88 -6.65 14.18
N VAL A 116 -4.40 -5.45 14.51
CA VAL A 116 -3.05 -5.26 15.13
C VAL A 116 -2.92 -6.02 16.45
N ARG A 117 -4.02 -6.18 17.20
CA ARG A 117 -4.05 -7.02 18.42
C ARG A 117 -4.07 -8.53 18.12
N SER A 118 -4.60 -8.96 16.98
CA SER A 118 -4.70 -10.38 16.60
C SER A 118 -3.50 -10.93 15.82
N PHE A 119 -2.61 -10.09 15.28
CA PHE A 119 -1.35 -10.51 14.62
C PHE A 119 -0.33 -11.17 15.56
N ARG A 120 -0.66 -11.36 16.84
CA ARG A 120 0.13 -12.11 17.81
C ARG A 120 0.04 -13.64 17.66
N THR A 121 -0.34 -14.14 16.48
CA THR A 121 -0.34 -15.58 16.21
C THR A 121 0.38 -15.85 14.88
N ARG A 122 1.57 -16.46 14.98
CA ARG A 122 2.36 -16.91 13.84
C ARG A 122 1.58 -17.98 13.10
N SER A 123 1.19 -17.74 11.85
CA SER A 123 0.74 -18.81 10.96
C SER A 123 1.91 -19.24 10.09
N ALA A 124 2.24 -20.54 10.11
CA ALA A 124 3.32 -21.10 9.29
C ALA A 124 2.96 -20.98 7.80
N ALA A 125 3.86 -20.42 6.99
CA ALA A 125 3.69 -20.35 5.55
C ALA A 125 3.76 -21.75 4.91
N VAL A 126 2.87 -22.03 3.95
CA VAL A 126 2.84 -23.29 3.18
C VAL A 126 3.29 -23.01 1.75
N ILE A 127 4.26 -23.77 1.25
CA ILE A 127 4.75 -23.65 -0.13
C ILE A 127 3.69 -24.25 -1.07
N VAL A 128 3.09 -23.42 -1.93
CA VAL A 128 2.04 -23.82 -2.89
C VAL A 128 2.55 -24.09 -4.31
N GLY A 129 3.85 -23.97 -4.54
CA GLY A 129 4.48 -24.33 -5.82
C GLY A 129 5.94 -23.93 -5.88
N ARG A 130 6.76 -24.73 -6.56
CA ARG A 130 8.16 -24.42 -6.89
C ARG A 130 8.28 -24.28 -8.40
N ILE A 131 8.84 -23.17 -8.85
CA ILE A 131 9.20 -22.95 -10.26
C ILE A 131 10.73 -22.87 -10.32
N SER A 132 11.33 -23.73 -11.14
CA SER A 132 12.75 -23.73 -11.44
C SER A 132 12.97 -22.99 -12.75
N PHE A 133 13.97 -22.12 -12.78
CA PHE A 133 14.45 -21.48 -14.01
C PHE A 133 15.79 -22.11 -14.35
N ASP A 134 15.81 -22.96 -15.37
CA ASP A 134 17.04 -23.43 -15.98
C ASP A 134 17.62 -22.33 -16.90
N ARG A 135 18.95 -22.35 -16.99
CA ARG A 135 19.85 -21.23 -17.34
C ARG A 135 20.01 -20.99 -18.84
#